data_AF-A0A2W6S6F0-F1
#
_entry.id   AF-A0A2W6S6F0-F1
#
_cell.length_a   1.000
_cell.length_b   1.000
_cell.length_c   1.000
_cell.angle_alpha   90.00
_cell.angle_beta   90.00
_cell.angle_gamma   90.00
#
_symmetry.space_group_name_H-M   'P 1'
#
loop_
_entity.id
_entity.type
_entity.pdbx_description
1 polymer ?
#
loop_
_entity_poly.entity_id
_entity_poly.type
_entity_poly.pdbx_seq_one_letter_code
_entity_poly.pdbx_strand_id
1 'polypeptide(L)'
;MVEATWGSNPRFSDGIAYRFVRSEGQTFPSHRCLIPASEFHMTVGDRRYRVTLDGGNFFYLTGVWEPPLGDWPLSYRIVTVAANPEVSRFQDRHGAIIHRRQVMQWLDLTVPVGDLLETPPARTFVIEETTSGARQPVLAL
;
A
#
# COMPACT_ATOMS: atom_id res chain seq x y z
N MET A 1 -4.28 13.07 11.47
CA MET A 1 -4.69 11.89 10.67
C MET A 1 -6.08 12.18 10.15
N VAL A 2 -6.38 11.85 8.91
CA VAL A 2 -7.68 12.11 8.27
C VAL A 2 -8.20 10.83 7.64
N GLU A 3 -9.51 10.71 7.51
CA GLU A 3 -10.15 9.62 6.78
C GLU A 3 -10.30 10.01 5.31
N ALA A 4 -10.04 9.06 4.41
CA ALA A 4 -10.14 9.25 2.98
C ALA A 4 -10.57 7.94 2.29
N THR A 5 -11.29 8.05 1.18
CA THR A 5 -11.71 6.90 0.38
C THR A 5 -10.53 6.33 -0.39
N TRP A 6 -10.38 5.00 -0.38
CA TRP A 6 -9.35 4.32 -1.16
C TRP A 6 -9.83 4.04 -2.59
N GLY A 7 -9.32 4.81 -3.55
CA GLY A 7 -9.65 4.72 -4.97
C GLY A 7 -9.81 6.10 -5.63
N SER A 8 -9.62 6.18 -6.95
CA SER A 8 -9.93 7.38 -7.74
C SER A 8 -11.44 7.60 -7.89
N ASN A 9 -11.83 8.84 -8.20
CA ASN A 9 -13.21 9.16 -8.58
C ASN A 9 -13.60 8.43 -9.88
N PRO A 10 -14.60 7.51 -9.84
CA PRO A 10 -14.96 6.69 -10.99
C PRO A 10 -15.59 7.48 -12.15
N ARG A 11 -16.03 8.72 -11.89
CA ARG A 11 -16.61 9.62 -12.92
C ARG A 11 -15.62 9.94 -14.04
N PHE A 12 -14.31 9.79 -13.79
CA PHE A 12 -13.24 10.10 -14.75
C PHE A 12 -12.57 8.83 -15.32
N SER A 13 -13.16 7.66 -15.10
CA SER A 13 -12.54 6.37 -15.43
C SER A 13 -13.58 5.30 -15.78
N ASP A 14 -14.57 5.65 -16.60
CA ASP A 14 -15.63 4.75 -17.09
C ASP A 14 -16.32 3.94 -15.98
N GLY A 15 -16.49 4.56 -14.81
CA GLY A 15 -17.10 3.91 -13.64
C GLY A 15 -16.15 3.08 -12.77
N ILE A 16 -14.87 2.95 -13.14
CA ILE A 16 -13.88 2.14 -12.42
C ILE A 16 -13.11 2.99 -11.41
N ALA A 17 -13.14 2.61 -10.12
CA ALA A 17 -12.28 3.23 -9.11
C ALA A 17 -10.90 2.54 -9.08
N TYR A 18 -9.86 3.24 -9.53
CA TYR A 18 -8.49 2.72 -9.48
C TYR A 18 -7.91 2.94 -8.08
N ARG A 19 -7.58 1.84 -7.38
CA ARG A 19 -6.99 1.88 -6.02
C ARG A 19 -5.48 2.09 -5.99
N PHE A 20 -4.83 1.88 -7.13
CA PHE A 20 -3.38 1.87 -7.24
C PHE A 20 -2.91 2.77 -8.38
N VAL A 21 -1.69 3.26 -8.24
CA VAL A 21 -0.92 3.92 -9.30
C VAL A 21 0.47 3.31 -9.37
N ARG A 22 1.03 3.17 -10.57
CA ARG A 22 2.39 2.65 -10.77
C ARG A 22 3.42 3.75 -10.58
N SER A 23 4.54 3.45 -9.93
CA SER A 23 5.63 4.42 -9.74
C SER A 23 6.41 4.73 -11.02
N GLU A 24 6.44 3.82 -12.00
CA GLU A 24 7.27 4.00 -13.20
C GLU A 24 6.87 5.24 -13.99
N GLY A 25 7.87 6.08 -14.30
CA GLY A 25 7.68 7.32 -15.06
C GLY A 25 6.93 8.43 -14.30
N GLN A 26 6.60 8.23 -13.03
CA GLN A 26 5.91 9.22 -12.20
C GLN A 26 6.89 9.98 -11.30
N THR A 27 6.65 11.28 -11.14
CA THR A 27 7.47 12.17 -10.30
C THR A 27 6.79 12.58 -8.99
N PHE A 28 5.46 12.42 -8.90
CA PHE A 28 4.62 12.77 -7.75
C PHE A 28 5.00 14.13 -7.12
N PRO A 29 4.88 15.26 -7.83
CA PRO A 29 5.38 16.56 -7.34
C PRO A 29 4.56 17.16 -6.20
N SER A 30 3.37 16.63 -5.92
CA SER A 30 2.47 17.14 -4.90
C SER A 30 1.50 16.05 -4.43
N HIS A 31 0.65 16.38 -3.45
CA HIS A 31 -0.42 15.53 -2.93
C HIS A 31 0.06 14.15 -2.44
N ARG A 32 1.27 14.10 -1.89
CA ARG A 32 1.84 12.91 -1.27
C ARG A 32 1.17 12.65 0.08
N CYS A 33 0.82 11.40 0.35
CA CYS A 33 0.33 10.96 1.66
C CYS A 33 0.95 9.63 2.05
N LEU A 34 0.72 9.22 3.30
CA LEU A 34 1.17 7.96 3.87
C LEU A 34 0.00 7.25 4.52
N ILE A 35 -0.08 5.94 4.29
CA ILE A 35 -1.08 5.07 4.90
C ILE A 35 -0.34 4.17 5.89
N PRO A 36 -0.50 4.36 7.21
CA PRO A 36 0.12 3.47 8.19
C PRO A 36 -0.47 2.07 8.05
N ALA A 37 0.40 1.06 7.99
CA ALA A 37 0.02 -0.34 7.85
C ALA A 37 0.97 -1.22 8.65
N SER A 38 0.41 -2.24 9.30
CA SER A 38 1.20 -3.32 9.93
C SER A 38 1.44 -4.47 8.97
N GLU A 39 0.56 -4.63 7.98
CA GLU A 39 0.55 -5.73 7.02
C GLU A 39 -0.21 -5.33 5.75
N PHE A 40 -0.03 -6.09 4.68
CA PHE A 40 -0.93 -6.10 3.53
C PHE A 40 -1.32 -7.53 3.15
N HIS A 41 -2.44 -7.69 2.47
CA HIS A 41 -2.96 -9.00 2.08
C HIS A 41 -2.89 -9.22 0.58
N MET A 42 -2.70 -10.47 0.19
CA MET A 42 -2.71 -10.93 -1.20
C MET A 42 -3.66 -12.12 -1.32
N THR A 43 -4.29 -12.26 -2.48
CA THR A 43 -5.12 -13.42 -2.80
C THR A 43 -4.58 -14.06 -4.07
N VAL A 44 -4.25 -15.35 -4.02
CA VAL A 44 -3.77 -16.12 -5.18
C VAL A 44 -4.65 -17.36 -5.34
N GLY A 45 -5.46 -17.37 -6.40
CA GLY A 45 -6.57 -18.31 -6.51
C GLY A 45 -7.50 -18.17 -5.31
N ASP A 46 -7.74 -19.26 -4.60
CA ASP A 46 -8.60 -19.28 -3.40
C ASP A 46 -7.83 -19.05 -2.08
N ARG A 47 -6.50 -18.91 -2.15
CA ARG A 47 -5.66 -18.76 -0.95
C ARG A 47 -5.42 -17.30 -0.62
N ARG A 48 -5.44 -16.98 0.67
CA ARG A 48 -5.14 -15.65 1.20
C ARG A 48 -3.84 -15.67 1.95
N TYR A 49 -3.04 -14.63 1.75
CA TYR A 49 -1.74 -14.48 2.37
C TYR A 49 -1.67 -13.14 3.07
N ARG A 50 -1.08 -13.16 4.25
CA ARG A 50 -0.69 -11.97 5.00
C ARG A 50 0.79 -11.72 4.80
N VAL A 51 1.13 -10.46 4.55
CA VAL A 51 2.51 -10.02 4.37
C VAL A 51 2.86 -8.96 5.41
N THR A 52 3.91 -9.21 6.19
CA THR A 52 4.43 -8.32 7.24
C THR A 52 5.91 -8.03 6.98
N LEU A 53 6.45 -6.97 7.59
CA LEU A 53 7.90 -6.76 7.58
C LEU A 53 8.60 -7.85 8.39
N ASP A 54 9.76 -8.29 7.89
CA ASP A 54 10.69 -9.07 8.69
C ASP A 54 11.14 -8.23 9.90
N GLY A 55 10.98 -8.79 11.09
CA GLY A 55 11.12 -8.08 12.37
C GLY A 55 9.84 -7.46 12.96
N GLY A 56 8.69 -7.58 12.30
CA GLY A 56 7.37 -7.29 12.90
C GLY A 56 7.04 -5.79 13.11
N ASN A 57 7.85 -4.88 12.57
CA ASN A 57 7.57 -3.46 12.62
C ASN A 57 6.43 -3.06 11.66
N PHE A 58 5.75 -1.95 11.97
CA PHE A 58 4.84 -1.31 11.01
C PHE A 58 5.62 -0.52 9.96
N PHE A 59 4.95 -0.19 8.87
CA PHE A 59 5.45 0.64 7.79
C PHE A 59 4.37 1.60 7.32
N TYR A 60 4.73 2.45 6.37
CA TYR A 60 3.77 3.27 5.67
C TYR A 60 3.71 2.83 4.21
N LEU A 61 2.51 2.70 3.66
CA LEU A 61 2.32 2.64 2.22
C LEU A 61 2.32 4.06 1.67
N THR A 62 3.06 4.23 0.58
CA THR A 62 3.11 5.48 -0.17
C THR A 62 1.78 5.69 -0.87
N GLY A 63 1.20 6.89 -0.74
CA GLY A 63 -0.02 7.24 -1.43
C GLY A 63 0.04 8.61 -2.09
N VAL A 64 -0.89 8.81 -3.01
CA VAL A 64 -1.24 10.12 -3.55
C VAL A 64 -2.71 10.39 -3.27
N TRP A 65 -3.02 11.58 -2.74
CA TRP A 65 -4.38 11.97 -2.41
C TRP A 65 -4.96 12.93 -3.45
N GLU A 66 -6.28 12.96 -3.54
CA GLU A 66 -7.04 13.85 -4.42
C GLU A 66 -8.10 14.57 -3.58
N PRO A 67 -8.24 15.91 -3.70
CA PRO A 67 -9.23 16.66 -2.95
C PRO A 67 -10.66 16.20 -3.28
N PRO A 68 -11.63 16.43 -2.38
CA PRO A 68 -13.04 16.21 -2.69
C PRO A 68 -13.45 16.96 -3.95
N LEU A 69 -14.29 16.33 -4.78
CA LEU A 69 -14.80 16.93 -6.02
C LEU A 69 -16.27 16.56 -6.26
N GLY A 70 -17.14 17.57 -6.17
CA GLY A 70 -18.58 17.34 -6.12
C GLY A 70 -18.94 16.47 -4.92
N ASP A 71 -19.71 15.39 -5.15
CA ASP A 71 -20.09 14.43 -4.10
C ASP A 71 -19.03 13.37 -3.83
N TRP A 72 -17.89 13.40 -4.53
CA TRP A 72 -16.79 12.48 -4.28
C TRP A 72 -15.92 12.99 -3.13
N PRO A 73 -15.68 12.18 -2.08
CA PRO A 73 -14.94 12.61 -0.90
C PRO A 73 -13.43 12.75 -1.18
N LEU A 74 -12.71 13.24 -0.16
CA LEU A 74 -11.25 13.14 -0.12
C LEU A 74 -10.86 11.68 -0.37
N SER A 75 -9.95 11.45 -1.31
CA SER A 75 -9.61 10.09 -1.72
C SER A 75 -8.12 9.94 -1.95
N TYR A 76 -7.65 8.70 -2.04
CA TYR A 76 -6.25 8.40 -2.27
C TYR A 76 -6.05 7.11 -3.06
N ARG A 77 -4.88 6.99 -3.67
CA ARG A 77 -4.40 5.77 -4.33
C ARG A 77 -3.06 5.39 -3.77
N ILE A 78 -2.82 4.08 -3.68
CA ILE A 78 -1.54 3.55 -3.21
C ILE A 78 -0.57 3.48 -4.39
N VAL A 79 0.62 4.02 -4.21
CA VAL A 79 1.71 3.90 -5.17
C VAL A 79 2.30 2.50 -5.08
N THR A 80 2.51 1.84 -6.22
CA THR A 80 3.03 0.48 -6.29
C THR A 80 4.39 0.44 -6.96
N VAL A 81 5.23 -0.48 -6.51
CA VAL A 81 6.55 -0.84 -7.09
C VAL A 81 6.52 -2.29 -7.59
N ALA A 82 7.53 -2.70 -8.35
CA ALA A 82 7.70 -4.11 -8.69
C ALA A 82 7.91 -4.94 -7.41
N ALA A 83 7.36 -6.16 -7.39
CA ALA A 83 7.43 -7.03 -6.23
C ALA A 83 8.87 -7.50 -5.96
N ASN A 84 9.22 -7.56 -4.67
CA ASN A 84 10.46 -8.18 -4.22
C ASN A 84 10.41 -9.72 -4.36
N PRO A 85 11.54 -10.44 -4.23
CA PRO A 85 11.62 -11.88 -4.51
C PRO A 85 10.67 -12.79 -3.71
N GLU A 86 10.25 -12.34 -2.53
CA GLU A 86 9.25 -13.03 -1.72
C GLU A 86 7.84 -12.88 -2.32
N VAL A 87 7.43 -11.65 -2.65
CA VAL A 87 6.08 -11.34 -3.15
C VAL A 87 5.91 -11.70 -4.62
N SER A 88 6.97 -11.63 -5.43
CA SER A 88 6.93 -11.89 -6.88
C SER A 88 6.52 -13.31 -7.26
N ARG A 89 6.49 -14.22 -6.28
CA ARG A 89 5.97 -15.59 -6.42
C ARG A 89 4.44 -15.65 -6.46
N PHE A 90 3.79 -14.58 -6.00
CA PHE A 90 2.34 -14.49 -5.80
C PHE A 90 1.72 -13.44 -6.74
N GLN A 91 2.37 -12.29 -6.90
CA GLN A 91 1.92 -11.20 -7.76
C GLN A 91 3.09 -10.27 -8.16
N ASP A 92 2.93 -9.55 -9.28
CA ASP A 92 4.03 -8.78 -9.87
C ASP A 92 4.38 -7.48 -9.14
N ARG A 93 3.49 -6.98 -8.27
CA ARG A 93 3.63 -5.67 -7.61
C ARG A 93 3.13 -5.69 -6.18
N HIS A 94 3.65 -4.78 -5.35
CA HIS A 94 3.05 -4.44 -4.07
C HIS A 94 3.09 -2.92 -3.85
N GLY A 95 2.41 -2.44 -2.80
CA GLY A 95 2.48 -1.03 -2.41
C GLY A 95 3.90 -0.65 -2.00
N ALA A 96 4.36 0.54 -2.40
CA ALA A 96 5.68 1.05 -2.06
C ALA A 96 5.73 1.35 -0.56
N ILE A 97 6.69 0.74 0.14
CA ILE A 97 6.84 0.87 1.58
C ILE A 97 7.79 2.02 1.94
N ILE A 98 7.46 2.76 2.99
CA ILE A 98 8.26 3.82 3.58
C ILE A 98 8.49 3.46 5.05
N HIS A 99 9.75 3.41 5.46
CA HIS A 99 10.09 3.23 6.87
C HIS A 99 9.88 4.54 7.64
N ARG A 100 9.68 4.44 8.96
CA ARG A 100 9.50 5.60 9.85
C ARG A 100 10.53 6.72 9.64
N ARG A 101 11.79 6.37 9.42
CA ARG A 101 12.89 7.33 9.18
C ARG A 101 12.80 8.09 7.85
N GLN A 102 12.00 7.60 6.91
CA GLN A 102 11.85 8.15 5.55
C GLN A 102 10.55 8.97 5.38
N VAL A 103 9.72 9.05 6.42
CA VAL A 103 8.40 9.73 6.38
C VAL A 103 8.48 11.14 5.79
N MET A 104 9.37 11.97 6.34
CA MET A 104 9.50 13.36 5.86
C MET A 104 10.23 13.42 4.51
N GLN A 105 11.06 12.44 4.17
CA GLN A 105 11.69 12.39 2.85
C GLN A 105 10.66 12.24 1.74
N TRP A 106 9.61 11.45 1.98
CA TRP A 106 8.47 11.34 1.08
C TRP A 106 7.63 12.62 1.09
N LEU A 107 7.20 13.09 2.26
CA LEU A 107 6.25 14.20 2.38
C LEU A 107 6.82 15.57 1.96
N ASP A 108 8.09 15.84 2.27
CA ASP A 108 8.75 17.13 2.01
C ASP A 108 9.66 17.12 0.77
N LEU A 109 9.64 16.03 -0.02
CA LEU A 109 10.40 15.90 -1.26
C LEU A 109 11.92 16.09 -1.08
N THR A 110 12.47 15.72 0.08
CA THR A 110 13.88 16.02 0.41
C THR A 110 14.88 15.10 -0.29
N VAL A 111 14.41 14.07 -1.00
CA VAL A 111 15.22 13.13 -1.78
C VAL A 111 14.53 12.84 -3.11
N PRO A 112 15.28 12.41 -4.14
CA PRO A 112 14.70 11.91 -5.39
C PRO A 112 13.67 10.81 -5.13
N VAL A 113 12.58 10.83 -5.91
CA VAL A 113 11.50 9.84 -5.75
C VAL A 113 11.95 8.42 -6.09
N GLY A 114 12.91 8.28 -7.01
CA GLY A 114 13.50 6.99 -7.39
C GLY A 114 14.10 6.27 -6.19
N ASP A 115 14.83 7.00 -5.34
CA ASP A 115 15.51 6.49 -4.16
C ASP A 115 14.54 6.03 -3.05
N LEU A 116 13.27 6.43 -3.11
CA LEU A 116 12.23 6.02 -2.16
C LEU A 116 11.33 4.92 -2.71
N LEU A 117 11.06 4.92 -4.01
CA LEU A 117 10.12 4.01 -4.67
C LEU A 117 10.83 2.86 -5.37
N GLU A 118 11.76 2.23 -4.65
CA GLU A 118 12.50 1.07 -5.12
C GLU A 118 11.79 -0.24 -4.72
N THR A 119 12.06 -1.30 -5.48
CA THR A 119 11.72 -2.66 -5.06
C THR A 119 12.53 -3.01 -3.82
N PRO A 120 11.89 -3.39 -2.70
CA PRO A 120 12.62 -3.78 -1.50
C PRO A 120 13.56 -4.97 -1.76
N PRO A 121 14.68 -5.08 -1.04
CA PRO A 121 15.58 -6.21 -1.18
C PRO A 121 14.94 -7.51 -0.67
N ALA A 122 15.57 -8.64 -0.97
CA ALA A 122 15.19 -9.92 -0.40
C ALA A 122 15.34 -9.91 1.14
N ARG A 123 14.51 -10.71 1.82
CA ARG A 123 14.38 -10.78 3.28
C ARG A 123 13.83 -9.47 3.87
N THR A 124 12.89 -8.85 3.16
CA THR A 124 12.13 -7.70 3.66
C THR A 124 10.80 -8.14 4.25
N PHE A 125 10.17 -9.17 3.68
CA PHE A 125 8.82 -9.57 4.07
C PHE A 125 8.75 -11.02 4.55
N VAL A 126 7.89 -11.24 5.55
CA VAL A 126 7.40 -12.56 5.94
C VAL A 126 6.01 -12.74 5.33
N ILE A 127 5.80 -13.88 4.66
CA ILE A 127 4.53 -14.21 4.01
C ILE A 127 3.95 -15.44 4.68
N GLU A 128 2.73 -15.31 5.17
CA GLU A 128 2.00 -16.38 5.85
C GLU A 128 0.68 -16.64 5.14
N GLU A 129 0.37 -17.89 4.83
CA GLU A 129 -0.96 -18.26 4.36
C GLU A 129 -1.94 -18.12 5.54
N THR A 130 -2.94 -17.26 5.39
CA THR A 130 -4.02 -17.15 6.35
C THR A 130 -5.07 -18.20 6.03
N THR A 131 -5.14 -19.26 6.84
CA THR A 131 -6.22 -20.24 6.71
C THR A 131 -7.55 -19.53 6.96
N SER A 132 -8.49 -19.68 6.03
CA SER A 132 -9.88 -19.29 6.24
C SER A 132 -10.52 -20.24 7.28
N GLY A 133 -10.20 -20.10 8.57
CA GLY A 133 -10.86 -20.88 9.62
C GLY A 133 -10.17 -20.97 10.98
N ALA A 134 -10.46 -20.02 11.87
CA ALA A 134 -10.87 -20.30 13.25
C ALA A 134 -11.74 -19.13 13.75
N ARG A 135 -13.06 -19.36 13.81
CA ARG A 135 -13.98 -18.59 14.66
C ARG A 135 -13.41 -18.67 16.08
N GLN A 136 -13.14 -17.53 16.72
CA GLN A 136 -12.83 -17.50 18.15
C GLN A 136 -13.90 -18.30 18.90
N PRO A 137 -13.55 -19.30 19.73
CA PRO A 137 -14.49 -19.74 20.75
C PRO A 137 -14.69 -18.56 21.69
N VAL A 138 -15.93 -18.11 21.80
CA VAL A 138 -16.34 -17.16 22.83
C VAL A 138 -15.82 -17.69 24.17
N LEU A 139 -14.99 -16.90 24.85
CA LEU A 139 -14.73 -17.12 26.27
C LEU A 139 -16.09 -16.97 26.97
N ALA A 140 -16.68 -18.09 27.39
CA ALA A 140 -17.72 -18.07 28.39
C ALA A 140 -17.06 -17.71 29.73
N LEU A 141 -17.45 -16.56 30.27
CA LEU A 141 -17.34 -16.24 31.70
C LEU A 141 -18.60 -16.72 32.41
#